data_AF-A0A7H8JT59-F1
#
_entry.id   AF-A0A7H8JT59-F1
#
_cell.length_a   1.000
_cell.length_b   1.000
_cell.length_c   1.000
_cell.angle_alpha   90.00
_cell.angle_beta   90.00
_cell.angle_gamma   90.00
#
_symmetry.space_group_name_H-M   'P 1'
#
loop_
_entity.id
_entity.type
_entity.pdbx_description
1 polymer ?
#
loop_
_entity_poly.entity_id
_entity_poly.type
_entity_poly.pdbx_seq_one_letter_code
_entity_poly.pdbx_strand_id
1 'polypeptide(L)'
;MATHGSQNRAYPLPDGRELSRAVDKAIRELYAAQQRAGRAMTVVAAATVRDILTGCDHDAPFDAAWAEFTETWSGSLFATGAYWMAAGERRTFVDDLGQTEGMNAVLDMNEWTSYLDDTNREVWEPISERLPDRDGTRVWRLDLGKAAALSLP
;
A
#
# COMPACT_ATOMS: atom_id res chain seq x y z
N MET A 1 63.86 22.25 8.25
CA MET A 1 62.97 21.10 8.04
C MET A 1 61.82 21.18 9.03
N ALA A 2 60.65 21.64 8.58
CA ALA A 2 59.45 21.67 9.42
C ALA A 2 58.63 20.40 9.17
N THR A 3 58.55 19.53 10.18
CA THR A 3 57.73 18.32 10.17
C THR A 3 56.25 18.71 10.24
N HIS A 4 55.55 18.56 9.12
CA HIS A 4 54.08 18.61 9.08
C HIS A 4 53.54 17.35 9.77
N GLY A 5 53.33 17.44 11.09
CA GLY A 5 52.54 16.45 11.82
C GLY A 5 51.08 16.64 11.47
N SER A 6 50.57 15.91 10.47
CA SER A 6 49.14 15.74 10.28
C SER A 6 48.56 15.01 11.50
N GLN A 7 48.10 15.77 12.49
CA GLN A 7 47.28 15.22 13.57
C GLN A 7 45.91 14.90 12.99
N ASN A 8 45.77 13.70 12.43
CA ASN A 8 44.48 13.15 12.06
C ASN A 8 43.72 12.84 13.37
N ARG A 9 43.07 13.84 13.96
CA ARG A 9 42.22 13.64 15.15
C ARG A 9 41.04 12.78 14.72
N ALA A 10 41.10 11.50 15.09
CA ALA A 10 39.93 10.62 14.99
C ALA A 10 38.79 11.27 15.79
N TYR A 11 37.64 11.47 15.15
CA TYR A 11 36.45 11.95 15.83
C TYR A 11 35.97 10.89 16.82
N PRO A 12 35.47 11.29 18.00
CA PRO A 12 34.97 10.33 18.98
C PRO A 12 33.71 9.66 18.40
N LEU A 13 33.70 8.33 18.43
CA LEU A 13 32.52 7.53 18.12
C LEU A 13 31.75 7.20 19.41
N PRO A 14 30.40 7.14 19.36
CA PRO A 14 29.59 6.63 20.46
C PRO A 14 29.98 5.19 20.84
N ASP A 15 29.63 4.78 22.06
CA ASP A 15 29.80 3.38 22.47
C ASP A 15 29.05 2.45 21.49
N GLY A 16 29.74 1.38 21.06
CA GLY A 16 29.20 0.47 20.06
C GLY A 16 27.90 -0.21 20.50
N ARG A 17 27.72 -0.48 21.80
CA ARG A 17 26.49 -1.11 22.32
C ARG A 17 25.34 -0.11 22.41
N GLU A 18 25.63 1.15 22.70
CA GLU A 18 24.63 2.22 22.62
C GLU A 18 24.17 2.44 21.18
N LEU A 19 25.11 2.47 20.23
CA LEU A 19 24.80 2.58 18.81
C LEU A 19 23.96 1.41 18.31
N SER A 20 24.34 0.17 18.62
CA SER A 20 23.55 -1.02 18.24
C SER A 20 22.13 -0.96 18.80
N ARG A 21 21.95 -0.60 20.08
CA ARG A 21 20.62 -0.47 20.69
C ARG A 21 19.78 0.62 20.03
N ALA A 22 20.38 1.75 19.67
CA ALA A 22 19.69 2.84 18.99
C ALA A 22 19.23 2.41 17.58
N VAL A 23 20.10 1.72 16.84
CA VAL A 23 19.76 1.17 15.51
C VAL A 23 18.64 0.14 15.60
N ASP A 24 18.73 -0.83 16.51
CA ASP A 24 17.68 -1.85 16.70
C ASP A 24 16.33 -1.22 17.06
N LYS A 25 16.34 -0.20 17.90
CA LYS A 25 15.12 0.55 18.25
C LYS A 25 14.53 1.25 17.02
N ALA A 26 15.36 1.97 16.26
CA ALA A 26 14.91 2.69 15.07
C ALA A 26 14.33 1.73 14.00
N ILE A 27 14.96 0.58 13.77
CA ILE A 27 14.47 -0.43 12.82
C ILE A 27 13.11 -0.98 13.26
N ARG A 28 12.93 -1.31 14.54
CA ARG A 28 11.63 -1.79 15.07
C ARG A 28 10.53 -0.73 14.95
N GLU A 29 10.86 0.52 15.25
CA GLU A 29 9.91 1.64 15.14
C GLU A 29 9.51 1.90 13.69
N LEU A 30 10.47 1.86 12.76
CA LEU A 30 10.22 1.97 11.32
C LEU A 30 9.31 0.85 10.84
N TYR A 31 9.61 -0.41 11.17
CA TYR A 31 8.79 -1.55 10.79
C TYR A 31 7.35 -1.41 11.32
N ALA A 32 7.18 -1.06 12.60
CA ALA A 32 5.85 -0.84 13.17
C ALA A 32 5.09 0.30 12.47
N ALA A 33 5.79 1.37 12.05
CA ALA A 33 5.19 2.44 11.27
C ALA A 33 4.77 1.98 9.87
N GLN A 34 5.58 1.17 9.20
CA GLN A 34 5.24 0.58 7.89
C GLN A 34 3.98 -0.31 8.00
N GLN A 35 3.86 -1.12 9.05
CA GLN A 35 2.65 -1.94 9.26
C GLN A 35 1.40 -1.07 9.50
N ARG A 36 1.51 0.03 10.26
CA ARG A 36 0.39 0.97 10.44
C ARG A 36 0.01 1.67 9.14
N ALA A 37 1.01 2.09 8.36
CA ALA A 37 0.78 2.69 7.04
C ALA A 37 0.07 1.71 6.10
N GLY A 38 0.52 0.45 6.03
CA GLY A 38 -0.13 -0.60 5.23
C GLY A 38 -1.60 -0.80 5.61
N ARG A 39 -1.92 -0.81 6.91
CA ARG A 39 -3.32 -0.92 7.38
C ARG A 39 -4.15 0.27 6.97
N ALA A 40 -3.63 1.48 7.16
CA ALA A 40 -4.31 2.72 6.74
C ALA A 40 -4.56 2.74 5.23
N MET A 41 -3.58 2.42 4.41
CA MET A 41 -3.70 2.47 2.95
C MET A 41 -4.63 1.39 2.41
N THR A 42 -4.70 0.23 3.08
CA THR A 42 -5.66 -0.82 2.73
C THR A 42 -7.10 -0.40 3.04
N VAL A 43 -7.34 0.24 4.20
CA VAL A 43 -8.64 0.82 4.53
C VAL A 43 -9.02 1.94 3.55
N VAL A 44 -8.06 2.80 3.19
CA VAL A 44 -8.26 3.84 2.17
C VAL A 44 -8.69 3.22 0.84
N ALA A 45 -8.02 2.16 0.37
CA ALA A 45 -8.42 1.47 -0.86
C ALA A 45 -9.89 1.02 -0.83
N ALA A 46 -10.33 0.42 0.29
CA ALA A 46 -11.73 0.01 0.45
C ALA A 46 -12.71 1.19 0.50
N ALA A 47 -12.36 2.25 1.24
CA ALA A 47 -13.17 3.47 1.31
C ALA A 47 -13.28 4.15 -0.06
N THR A 48 -12.18 4.23 -0.81
CA THR A 48 -12.14 4.81 -2.15
C THR A 48 -13.02 4.02 -3.12
N VAL A 49 -13.01 2.69 -3.11
CA VAL A 49 -13.92 1.89 -3.95
C VAL A 49 -15.39 2.19 -3.61
N ARG A 50 -15.74 2.26 -2.32
CA ARG A 50 -17.09 2.68 -1.91
C ARG A 50 -17.42 4.05 -2.49
N ASP A 51 -16.59 5.05 -2.23
CA ASP A 51 -16.85 6.44 -2.60
C ASP A 51 -17.00 6.62 -4.11
N ILE A 52 -16.19 5.90 -4.89
CA ILE A 52 -16.29 5.85 -6.36
C ILE A 52 -17.66 5.29 -6.78
N LEU A 53 -18.09 4.17 -6.20
CA LEU A 53 -19.32 3.49 -6.59
C LEU A 53 -20.60 4.16 -6.06
N THR A 54 -20.49 4.93 -4.98
CA THR A 54 -21.63 5.61 -4.36
C THR A 54 -21.67 7.10 -4.62
N GLY A 55 -20.70 7.66 -5.34
CA GLY A 55 -20.58 9.11 -5.53
C GLY A 55 -20.42 9.86 -4.20
N CYS A 56 -19.65 9.26 -3.28
CA CYS A 56 -19.43 9.74 -1.90
C CYS A 56 -20.68 9.74 -1.00
N ASP A 57 -21.79 9.10 -1.40
CA ASP A 57 -22.89 8.81 -0.47
C ASP A 57 -22.50 7.61 0.41
N HIS A 58 -22.25 7.88 1.69
CA HIS A 58 -21.78 6.85 2.63
C HIS A 58 -22.88 5.88 3.06
N ASP A 59 -24.16 6.24 2.89
CA ASP A 59 -25.31 5.41 3.25
C ASP A 59 -25.86 4.62 2.05
N ALA A 60 -25.40 4.95 0.84
CA ALA A 60 -25.81 4.24 -0.37
C ALA A 60 -25.29 2.79 -0.36
N PRO A 61 -26.13 1.82 -0.78
CA PRO A 61 -25.71 0.45 -0.88
C PRO A 61 -24.72 0.26 -2.04
N PHE A 62 -23.68 -0.52 -1.80
CA PHE A 62 -22.79 -1.07 -2.83
C PHE A 62 -22.44 -2.51 -2.44
N ASP A 63 -22.13 -3.35 -3.41
CA ASP A 63 -21.88 -4.78 -3.22
C ASP A 63 -20.53 -5.24 -3.80
N ALA A 64 -19.61 -4.30 -4.03
CA ALA A 64 -18.23 -4.63 -4.39
C ALA A 64 -17.55 -5.39 -3.24
N ALA A 65 -17.02 -6.57 -3.55
CA ALA A 65 -16.32 -7.45 -2.62
C ALA A 65 -14.80 -7.46 -2.81
N TRP A 66 -14.32 -7.18 -4.02
CA TRP A 66 -12.89 -7.24 -4.35
C TRP A 66 -12.46 -6.10 -5.27
N ALA A 67 -11.23 -5.61 -5.13
CA ALA A 67 -10.60 -4.68 -6.10
C ALA A 67 -9.29 -5.26 -6.66
N GLU A 68 -9.04 -5.07 -7.96
CA GLU A 68 -7.86 -5.60 -8.67
C GLU A 68 -6.67 -4.63 -8.58
N PHE A 69 -5.49 -5.19 -8.30
CA PHE A 69 -4.22 -4.49 -8.23
C PHE A 69 -3.15 -5.20 -9.07
N THR A 70 -2.26 -4.42 -9.66
CA THR A 70 -1.00 -4.88 -10.23
C THR A 70 0.17 -4.47 -9.35
N GLU A 71 1.07 -5.41 -9.09
CA GLU A 71 2.32 -5.18 -8.36
C GLU A 71 3.43 -4.83 -9.36
N THR A 72 4.10 -3.70 -9.12
CA THR A 72 5.23 -3.23 -9.93
C THR A 72 6.50 -4.02 -9.60
N TRP A 73 7.57 -3.78 -10.37
CA TRP A 73 8.89 -4.33 -10.09
C TRP A 73 9.46 -3.91 -8.72
N SER A 74 8.99 -2.78 -8.16
CA SER A 74 9.37 -2.29 -6.83
C SER A 74 8.54 -2.92 -5.70
N GLY A 75 7.59 -3.79 -6.01
CA GLY A 75 6.68 -4.41 -5.06
C GLY A 75 5.45 -3.56 -4.72
N SER A 76 5.33 -2.34 -5.26
CA SER A 76 4.22 -1.42 -4.98
C SER A 76 2.95 -1.83 -5.74
N LEU A 77 1.77 -1.65 -5.12
CA LEU A 77 0.48 -1.96 -5.72
C LEU A 77 -0.16 -0.75 -6.41
N PHE A 78 -0.69 -0.99 -7.60
CA PHE A 78 -1.48 -0.02 -8.36
C PHE A 78 -2.82 -0.62 -8.74
N ALA A 79 -3.89 0.09 -8.45
CA ALA A 79 -5.23 -0.22 -8.87
C ALA A 79 -5.34 -0.28 -10.40
N THR A 80 -6.02 -1.31 -10.91
CA THR A 80 -6.32 -1.41 -12.34
C THR A 80 -7.65 -0.76 -12.73
N GLY A 81 -8.49 -0.45 -11.73
CA GLY A 81 -9.87 0.00 -11.92
C GLY A 81 -10.88 -1.11 -12.13
N ALA A 82 -10.42 -2.37 -12.13
CA ALA A 82 -11.32 -3.52 -12.10
C ALA A 82 -11.67 -3.91 -10.67
N TYR A 83 -12.89 -4.39 -10.48
CA TYR A 83 -13.39 -4.84 -9.19
C TYR A 83 -14.40 -5.98 -9.40
N TRP A 84 -14.78 -6.67 -8.32
CA TRP A 84 -15.80 -7.72 -8.36
C TRP A 84 -16.92 -7.44 -7.39
N MET A 85 -18.14 -7.74 -7.84
CA MET A 85 -19.34 -7.78 -7.02
C MET A 85 -19.30 -8.99 -6.08
N ALA A 86 -20.13 -8.99 -5.04
CA ALA A 86 -20.28 -10.13 -4.13
C ALA A 86 -20.72 -11.41 -4.85
N ALA A 87 -21.48 -11.28 -5.95
CA ALA A 87 -21.88 -12.40 -6.81
C ALA A 87 -20.73 -12.95 -7.68
N GLY A 88 -19.55 -12.31 -7.69
CA GLY A 88 -18.38 -12.72 -8.46
C GLY A 88 -18.29 -12.13 -9.86
N GLU A 89 -19.23 -11.26 -10.25
CA GLU A 89 -19.15 -10.52 -11.52
C GLU A 89 -18.00 -9.51 -11.48
N ARG A 90 -17.12 -9.56 -12.49
CA ARG A 90 -16.05 -8.58 -12.67
C ARG A 90 -16.56 -7.37 -13.44
N ARG A 91 -16.31 -6.17 -12.93
CA ARG A 91 -16.66 -4.88 -13.54
C ARG A 91 -15.45 -3.96 -13.59
N THR A 92 -15.60 -2.81 -14.24
CA THR A 92 -14.59 -1.74 -14.22
C THR A 92 -15.25 -0.39 -13.94
N PHE A 93 -14.53 0.52 -13.29
CA PHE A 93 -15.03 1.87 -13.07
C PHE A 93 -15.30 2.62 -14.37
N VAL A 94 -14.57 2.32 -15.43
CA VAL A 94 -14.81 2.91 -16.76
C VAL A 94 -16.16 2.49 -17.33
N ASP A 95 -16.55 1.22 -17.14
CA ASP A 95 -17.85 0.72 -17.61
C ASP A 95 -19.02 1.35 -16.84
N ASP A 96 -18.81 1.66 -15.55
CA ASP A 96 -19.89 2.14 -14.66
C ASP A 96 -20.03 3.66 -14.61
N LEU A 97 -18.92 4.38 -14.73
CA LEU A 97 -18.88 5.83 -14.55
C LEU A 97 -18.61 6.59 -15.85
N GLY A 98 -18.13 5.89 -16.89
CA GLY A 98 -17.60 6.50 -18.11
C GLY A 98 -16.07 6.65 -18.08
N GLN A 99 -15.51 6.92 -19.25
CA GLN A 99 -14.05 6.88 -19.45
C GLN A 99 -13.30 7.89 -18.59
N THR A 100 -13.74 9.15 -18.55
CA THR A 100 -13.01 10.21 -17.84
C THR A 100 -13.11 10.03 -16.33
N GLU A 101 -14.32 9.86 -15.82
CA GLU A 101 -14.61 9.69 -14.40
C GLU A 101 -13.98 8.41 -13.86
N GLY A 102 -14.11 7.30 -14.58
CA GLY A 102 -13.50 6.02 -14.21
C GLY A 102 -11.96 6.08 -14.19
N MET A 103 -11.33 6.78 -15.13
CA MET A 103 -9.87 6.96 -15.12
C MET A 103 -9.41 7.85 -13.97
N ASN A 104 -10.11 8.95 -13.68
CA ASN A 104 -9.78 9.83 -12.55
C ASN A 104 -9.88 9.08 -11.22
N ALA A 105 -10.94 8.28 -11.04
CA ALA A 105 -11.13 7.44 -9.87
C ALA A 105 -9.94 6.47 -9.62
N VAL A 106 -9.39 5.89 -10.69
CA VAL A 106 -8.19 5.02 -10.59
C VAL A 106 -6.95 5.82 -10.23
N LEU A 107 -6.78 7.03 -10.78
CA LEU A 107 -5.65 7.90 -10.45
C LEU A 107 -5.67 8.30 -8.97
N ASP A 108 -6.83 8.71 -8.46
CA ASP A 108 -7.01 9.10 -7.06
C ASP A 108 -6.74 7.92 -6.11
N MET A 109 -7.19 6.71 -6.46
CA MET A 109 -6.87 5.51 -5.68
C MET A 109 -5.36 5.21 -5.66
N ASN A 110 -4.69 5.39 -6.81
CA ASN A 110 -3.26 5.13 -6.97
C ASN A 110 -2.35 6.11 -6.22
N GLU A 111 -2.83 7.30 -5.87
CA GLU A 111 -2.12 8.23 -4.97
C GLU A 111 -1.75 7.53 -3.66
N TRP A 112 -2.67 6.72 -3.13
CA TRP A 112 -2.52 6.06 -1.82
C TRP A 112 -2.08 4.60 -1.93
N THR A 113 -2.56 3.86 -2.91
CA THR A 113 -2.26 2.42 -2.99
C THR A 113 -0.82 2.14 -3.37
N SER A 114 -0.11 3.11 -3.96
CA SER A 114 1.33 3.01 -4.24
C SER A 114 2.19 2.83 -2.98
N TYR A 115 1.67 3.16 -1.80
CA TYR A 115 2.30 2.90 -0.50
C TYR A 115 2.05 1.48 0.03
N LEU A 116 1.21 0.67 -0.62
CA LEU A 116 1.13 -0.77 -0.36
C LEU A 116 2.27 -1.43 -1.14
N ASP A 117 3.28 -1.92 -0.44
CA ASP A 117 4.49 -2.46 -1.04
C ASP A 117 5.09 -3.62 -0.21
N ASP A 118 6.30 -4.05 -0.56
CA ASP A 118 7.01 -5.12 0.14
C ASP A 118 7.27 -4.83 1.62
N THR A 119 7.34 -3.56 2.02
CA THR A 119 7.62 -3.16 3.41
C THR A 119 6.43 -3.39 4.34
N ASN A 120 5.22 -3.50 3.78
CA ASN A 120 3.98 -3.77 4.50
C ASN A 120 3.17 -4.93 3.92
N ARG A 121 3.83 -5.82 3.17
CA ARG A 121 3.26 -7.05 2.58
C ARG A 121 2.53 -7.91 3.60
N GLU A 122 3.04 -8.01 4.82
CA GLU A 122 2.41 -8.76 5.92
C GLU A 122 1.00 -8.26 6.29
N VAL A 123 0.62 -7.05 5.88
CA VAL A 123 -0.73 -6.51 6.08
C VAL A 123 -1.66 -6.85 4.94
N TRP A 124 -1.26 -6.52 3.71
CA TRP A 124 -2.18 -6.57 2.57
C TRP A 124 -2.22 -7.94 1.89
N GLU A 125 -1.12 -8.70 1.90
CA GLU A 125 -1.05 -10.02 1.24
C GLU A 125 -2.01 -11.04 1.88
N PRO A 126 -2.13 -11.15 3.22
CA PRO A 126 -3.04 -12.14 3.84
C PRO A 126 -4.53 -11.92 3.58
N ILE A 127 -4.92 -10.70 3.20
CA ILE A 127 -6.30 -10.34 2.87
C ILE A 127 -6.51 -10.19 1.36
N SER A 128 -5.50 -10.54 0.57
CA SER A 128 -5.54 -10.55 -0.88
C SER A 128 -5.54 -11.98 -1.41
N GLU A 129 -6.02 -12.13 -2.63
CA GLU A 129 -5.86 -13.36 -3.40
C GLU A 129 -5.02 -13.11 -4.63
N ARG A 130 -4.11 -14.04 -4.88
CA ARG A 130 -3.25 -14.01 -6.05
C ARG A 130 -4.02 -14.43 -7.30
N LEU A 131 -4.00 -13.60 -8.33
CA LEU A 131 -4.58 -13.91 -9.64
C LEU A 131 -3.48 -14.38 -10.60
N PRO A 132 -3.84 -15.03 -11.73
CA PRO A 132 -2.88 -15.32 -12.78
C PRO A 132 -2.19 -14.05 -13.27
N ASP A 133 -0.89 -14.14 -13.49
CA ASP A 133 -0.09 -13.04 -14.01
C ASP A 133 -0.63 -12.58 -15.37
N ARG A 134 -0.54 -11.27 -15.62
CA ARG A 134 -0.95 -10.65 -16.88
C ARG A 134 0.24 -9.93 -17.47
N ASP A 135 0.72 -10.38 -18.62
CA ASP A 135 1.87 -9.80 -19.31
C ASP A 135 3.14 -9.72 -18.43
N GLY A 136 3.39 -10.76 -17.63
CA GLY A 136 4.50 -10.83 -16.68
C GLY A 136 4.33 -9.93 -15.45
N THR A 137 3.21 -9.23 -15.35
CA THR A 137 2.86 -8.41 -14.19
C THR A 137 2.08 -9.22 -13.19
N ARG A 138 2.46 -9.04 -11.93
CA ARG A 138 1.87 -9.71 -10.80
C ARG A 138 0.49 -9.09 -10.50
N VAL A 139 -0.59 -9.87 -10.55
CA VAL A 139 -1.97 -9.39 -10.29
C VAL A 139 -2.53 -9.95 -8.98
N TRP A 140 -3.20 -9.10 -8.22
CA TRP A 140 -3.85 -9.41 -6.95
C TRP A 140 -5.30 -8.93 -6.97
N ARG A 141 -6.16 -9.56 -6.16
CA ARG A 141 -7.43 -8.97 -5.77
C ARG A 141 -7.48 -8.81 -4.25
N LEU A 142 -7.79 -7.61 -3.78
CA LEU A 142 -7.87 -7.27 -2.37
C LEU A 142 -9.31 -7.43 -1.87
N ASP A 143 -9.53 -8.14 -0.77
CA ASP A 143 -10.85 -8.30 -0.13
C ASP A 143 -11.26 -6.99 0.56
N LEU A 144 -12.29 -6.33 0.04
CA LEU A 144 -12.73 -5.01 0.51
C LEU A 144 -13.36 -5.07 1.91
N GLY A 145 -14.03 -6.18 2.23
CA GLY A 145 -14.63 -6.40 3.54
C GLY A 145 -13.58 -6.59 4.63
N LYS A 146 -12.55 -7.41 4.36
CA LYS A 146 -11.41 -7.58 5.28
C LYS A 146 -10.58 -6.31 5.39
N ALA A 147 -10.35 -5.61 4.29
CA ALA A 147 -9.67 -4.33 4.27
C ALA A 147 -10.35 -3.31 5.19
N ALA A 148 -11.68 -3.14 5.06
CA ALA A 148 -12.46 -2.23 5.90
C ALA A 148 -12.47 -2.61 7.39
N ALA A 149 -12.24 -3.89 7.72
CA ALA A 149 -12.21 -4.38 9.10
C ALA A 149 -10.83 -4.24 9.78
N LEU A 150 -9.80 -3.75 9.10
CA LEU A 150 -8.47 -3.61 9.68
C LEU A 150 -8.44 -2.55 10.80
N SER A 151 -7.78 -2.89 11.91
CA SER A 151 -7.51 -1.97 13.01
C SER A 151 -6.37 -1.01 12.66
N LEU A 152 -6.65 0.30 12.64
CA LEU A 152 -5.67 1.37 12.41
C LEU A 152 -4.65 1.64 13.56
N PRO A 153 -4.95 1.41 14.85
CA PRO A 153 -3.96 1.57 15.92
C PRO A 153 -2.80 0.55 15.91
#